data_AF-A0A6H1MNU3-F1
#
_entry.id   AF-A0A6H1MNU3-F1
#
_cell.length_a   1.000
_cell.length_b   1.000
_cell.length_c   1.000
_cell.angle_alpha   90.00
_cell.angle_beta   90.00
_cell.angle_gamma   90.00
#
_symmetry.space_group_name_H-M   'P 1'
#
loop_
_entity.id
_entity.type
_entity.pdbx_description
1 polymer ?
#
loop_
_entity_poly.entity_id
_entity_poly.type
_entity_poly.pdbx_seq_one_letter_code
_entity_poly.pdbx_strand_id
1 'polypeptide(L)'
;MTRVQLTDNEWEFIAPYLPIGEYGPYPERLRQQFEGVIWRFKTGGQWREMPTELGAWSTVHNRFRQWRDAGVFEALLDGLITEAAKRGGVDLSLVSVDSTTVRAHHDAAGMHLGQDVITALENAAEEEKARQKGGDSEGQNGQDAGTGPEREEWRRVRRRQKLRLKAALLGRSRGGQTSKVHLAADRKCRPLVFVLTAGQAADSPQFIPVLKRIRVRAPVGRPRTRPGAVAGDKAYSSRGNRAHLRKRHIKAVIPEKKDQAANRKKKGSRGGRPVSLDANLYKERNTVERLINKLKAWRGIAIRYDKTPDSYLAGLHLRASMIWIKDLTWITH
;
A
#
# COMPACT_ATOMS: atom_id res chain seq x y z
N MET A 1 14.18 27.66 11.98
CA MET A 1 14.64 26.57 12.86
C MET A 1 13.92 25.29 12.52
N THR A 2 14.63 24.32 11.96
CA THR A 2 14.09 22.98 11.65
C THR A 2 13.92 22.24 12.96
N ARG A 3 12.67 22.01 13.39
CA ARG A 3 12.36 21.33 14.65
C ARG A 3 12.88 19.88 14.57
N VAL A 4 13.77 19.49 15.50
CA VAL A 4 14.18 18.09 15.72
C VAL A 4 12.92 17.23 15.75
N GLN A 5 12.87 16.20 14.90
CA GLN A 5 11.65 15.44 14.66
C GLN A 5 11.56 14.18 15.52
N LEU A 6 12.70 13.62 15.91
CA LEU A 6 12.79 12.41 16.71
C LEU A 6 13.33 12.71 18.10
N THR A 7 12.71 12.15 19.14
CA THR A 7 13.34 12.07 20.47
C THR A 7 14.34 10.91 20.53
N ASP A 8 15.14 10.85 21.60
CA ASP A 8 16.11 9.75 21.78
C ASP A 8 15.40 8.40 21.90
N ASN A 9 14.31 8.35 22.69
CA ASN A 9 13.47 7.15 22.82
C ASN A 9 12.86 6.71 21.48
N GLU A 10 12.44 7.66 20.62
CA GLU A 10 11.94 7.32 19.28
C GLU A 10 13.06 6.78 18.37
N TRP A 11 14.29 7.30 18.53
CA TRP A 11 15.46 6.88 17.76
C TRP A 11 15.92 5.46 18.11
N GLU A 12 15.82 5.05 19.37
CA GLU A 12 16.17 3.69 19.82
C GLU A 12 15.38 2.59 19.09
N PHE A 13 14.14 2.88 18.68
CA PHE A 13 13.35 1.95 17.88
C PHE A 13 13.78 1.88 16.41
N ILE A 14 14.41 2.93 15.89
CA ILE A 14 14.73 3.08 14.46
C ILE A 14 16.14 2.60 14.16
N ALA A 15 17.12 3.05 14.95
CA ALA A 15 18.54 2.83 14.71
C ALA A 15 18.92 1.35 14.44
N PRO A 16 18.35 0.35 15.14
CA PRO A 16 18.70 -1.06 14.92
C PRO A 16 18.35 -1.61 13.53
N TYR A 17 17.45 -0.95 12.78
CA TYR A 17 17.02 -1.40 11.45
C TYR A 17 17.84 -0.79 10.32
N LEU A 18 18.68 0.20 10.61
CA LEU A 18 19.48 0.86 9.59
C LEU A 18 20.73 0.00 9.34
N PRO A 19 21.01 -0.41 8.10
CA PRO A 19 22.25 -1.11 7.77
C PRO A 19 23.42 -0.16 7.93
N ILE A 20 24.11 -0.27 9.07
CA ILE A 20 25.30 0.51 9.41
C ILE A 20 26.52 -0.24 8.87
N GLY A 21 27.38 0.45 8.09
CA GLY A 21 28.66 -0.10 7.63
C GLY A 21 28.61 -1.01 6.40
N GLU A 22 27.43 -1.45 5.96
CA GLU A 22 27.27 -2.22 4.70
C GLU A 22 27.58 -1.34 3.47
N TYR A 23 27.42 -0.02 3.61
CA TYR A 23 27.66 0.96 2.54
C TYR A 23 28.55 2.10 3.04
N GLY A 24 29.87 1.86 3.06
CA GLY A 24 30.89 2.85 3.37
C GLY A 24 31.03 3.19 4.87
N PRO A 25 31.79 4.24 5.21
CA PRO A 25 32.10 4.59 6.60
C PRO A 25 30.84 5.01 7.39
N TYR A 26 30.93 4.87 8.73
CA TYR A 26 29.83 5.19 9.64
C TYR A 26 29.37 6.64 9.45
N PRO A 27 28.08 6.90 9.16
CA PRO A 27 27.63 8.27 8.98
C PRO A 27 27.55 8.98 10.33
N GLU A 28 28.39 9.98 10.55
CA GLU A 28 28.33 10.85 11.75
C GLU A 28 26.96 11.49 11.96
N ARG A 29 26.17 11.64 10.88
CA ARG A 29 24.87 12.31 10.83
C ARG A 29 23.70 11.38 10.49
N LEU A 30 23.78 10.09 10.85
CA LEU A 30 22.79 9.07 10.47
C LEU A 30 21.35 9.46 10.86
N ARG A 31 21.16 9.96 12.09
CA ARG A 31 19.84 10.42 12.58
C ARG A 31 19.32 11.59 11.78
N GLN A 32 20.14 12.60 11.52
CA GLN A 32 19.76 13.78 10.74
C GLN A 32 19.38 13.40 9.31
N GLN A 33 20.10 12.45 8.70
CA GLN A 33 19.75 11.92 7.39
C GLN A 33 18.37 11.22 7.41
N PHE A 34 18.08 10.41 8.43
CA PHE A 34 16.77 9.79 8.60
C PHE A 34 15.66 10.83 8.84
N GLU A 35 15.93 11.87 9.64
CA GLU A 35 15.03 13.01 9.81
C GLU A 35 14.79 13.78 8.50
N GLY A 36 15.78 13.84 7.61
CA GLY A 36 15.64 14.31 6.24
C GLY A 36 14.63 13.52 5.42
N VAL A 37 14.63 12.18 5.56
CA VAL A 37 13.63 11.31 4.93
C VAL A 37 12.24 11.56 5.54
N ILE A 38 12.13 11.69 6.86
CA ILE A 38 10.87 12.05 7.54
C ILE A 38 10.36 13.39 7.01
N TRP A 39 11.22 14.42 6.97
CA TRP A 39 10.89 15.74 6.45
C TRP A 39 10.30 15.63 5.05
N ARG A 40 10.97 14.91 4.14
CA ARG A 40 10.55 14.74 2.75
C ARG A 40 9.13 14.18 2.61
N PHE A 41 8.77 13.14 3.37
CA PHE A 41 7.43 12.55 3.31
C PHE A 41 6.39 13.36 4.09
N LYS A 42 6.79 14.02 5.18
CA LYS A 42 5.90 14.85 6.00
C LYS A 42 5.47 16.12 5.27
N THR A 43 6.42 16.83 4.64
CA THR A 43 6.15 18.08 3.92
C THR A 43 5.68 17.85 2.50
N GLY A 44 6.11 16.76 1.86
CA GLY A 44 5.90 16.55 0.42
C GLY A 44 6.76 17.47 -0.46
N GLY A 45 7.72 18.21 0.13
CA GLY A 45 8.61 19.12 -0.59
C GLY A 45 9.61 18.39 -1.48
N GLN A 46 10.31 19.13 -2.34
CA GLN A 46 11.32 18.51 -3.21
C GLN A 46 12.56 18.13 -2.39
N TRP A 47 13.27 17.07 -2.81
CA TRP A 47 14.52 16.70 -2.14
C TRP A 47 15.54 17.86 -2.12
N ARG A 48 15.62 18.63 -3.21
CA ARG A 48 16.54 19.78 -3.35
C ARG A 48 16.24 20.95 -2.41
N GLU A 49 15.02 21.02 -1.90
CA GLU A 49 14.57 22.05 -0.95
C GLU A 49 14.73 21.61 0.52
N MET A 50 15.24 20.40 0.74
CA MET A 50 15.44 19.87 2.07
C MET A 50 16.41 20.76 2.85
N PRO A 51 16.09 21.12 4.12
CA PRO A 51 16.97 21.93 4.96
C PRO A 51 18.36 21.30 5.08
N THR A 52 19.40 22.12 4.92
CA THR A 52 20.80 21.66 4.90
C THR A 52 21.28 21.13 6.24
N GLU A 53 20.59 21.47 7.35
CA GLU A 53 20.88 20.93 8.68
C GLU A 53 20.61 19.43 8.78
N LEU A 54 19.75 18.89 7.91
CA LEU A 54 19.45 17.45 7.79
C LEU A 54 20.49 16.70 6.93
N GLY A 55 21.44 17.43 6.34
CA GLY A 55 22.49 16.93 5.46
C GLY A 55 22.29 17.33 3.99
N ALA A 56 23.28 17.01 3.15
CA ALA A 56 23.18 17.26 1.72
C ALA A 56 22.06 16.41 1.09
N TRP A 57 21.16 17.05 0.32
CA TRP A 57 19.98 16.38 -0.24
C TRP A 57 20.32 15.12 -1.06
N SER A 58 21.42 15.15 -1.81
CA SER A 58 21.86 14.03 -2.65
C SER A 58 22.26 12.83 -1.81
N THR A 59 22.91 13.07 -0.68
CA THR A 59 23.33 12.05 0.28
C THR A 59 22.12 11.42 0.96
N VAL A 60 21.19 12.25 1.46
CA VAL A 60 19.96 11.76 2.11
C VAL A 60 19.09 10.98 1.13
N HIS A 61 18.93 11.47 -0.10
CA HIS A 61 18.18 10.76 -1.13
C HIS A 61 18.84 9.42 -1.50
N ASN A 62 20.17 9.37 -1.64
CA ASN A 62 20.87 8.12 -1.91
C ASN A 62 20.70 7.12 -0.75
N ARG A 63 20.81 7.60 0.48
CA ARG A 63 20.60 6.78 1.68
C ARG A 63 19.17 6.25 1.76
N PHE A 64 18.17 7.08 1.49
CA PHE A 64 16.78 6.65 1.39
C PHE A 64 16.61 5.52 0.36
N ARG A 65 17.24 5.64 -0.81
CA ARG A 65 17.20 4.59 -1.84
C ARG A 65 17.83 3.29 -1.34
N GLN A 66 19.02 3.35 -0.72
CA GLN A 66 19.67 2.18 -0.14
C GLN A 66 18.78 1.51 0.91
N TRP A 67 18.23 2.28 1.85
CA TRP A 67 17.33 1.73 2.89
C TRP A 67 16.03 1.15 2.31
N ARG A 68 15.44 1.81 1.32
CA ARG A 68 14.28 1.29 0.60
C ARG A 68 14.61 -0.04 -0.09
N ASP A 69 15.73 -0.10 -0.81
CA ASP A 69 16.13 -1.26 -1.60
C ASP A 69 16.55 -2.43 -0.68
N ALA A 70 17.08 -2.14 0.51
CA ALA A 70 17.34 -3.12 1.57
C ALA A 70 16.09 -3.51 2.40
N GLY A 71 14.91 -2.95 2.11
CA GLY A 71 13.67 -3.28 2.81
C GLY A 71 13.54 -2.73 4.24
N VAL A 72 14.37 -1.77 4.63
CA VAL A 72 14.47 -1.22 6.00
C VAL A 72 13.13 -0.76 6.54
N PHE A 73 12.33 -0.04 5.74
CA PHE A 73 11.08 0.54 6.22
C PHE A 73 10.00 -0.52 6.48
N GLU A 74 9.95 -1.58 5.66
CA GLU A 74 9.05 -2.71 5.89
C GLU A 74 9.49 -3.49 7.14
N ALA A 75 10.79 -3.77 7.25
CA ALA A 75 11.36 -4.44 8.42
C ALA A 75 11.14 -3.66 9.72
N LEU A 76 11.29 -2.33 9.69
CA LEU A 76 11.00 -1.43 10.81
C LEU A 76 9.54 -1.55 11.26
N LEU A 77 8.59 -1.48 10.33
CA LEU A 77 7.17 -1.61 10.65
C LEU A 77 6.85 -2.99 11.25
N ASP A 78 7.32 -4.07 10.63
CA ASP A 78 7.16 -5.44 11.12
C ASP A 78 7.76 -5.62 12.51
N GLY A 79 8.94 -5.02 12.73
CA GLY A 79 9.66 -5.01 13.99
C GLY A 79 8.90 -4.30 15.10
N LEU A 80 8.33 -3.13 14.83
CA LEU A 80 7.50 -2.37 15.76
C LEU A 80 6.20 -3.10 16.12
N ILE A 81 5.54 -3.73 15.13
CA ILE A 81 4.37 -4.57 15.38
C ILE A 81 4.75 -5.77 16.26
N THR A 82 5.90 -6.38 16.00
CA THR A 82 6.42 -7.49 16.80
C THR A 82 6.69 -7.05 18.23
N GLU A 83 7.36 -5.92 18.43
CA GLU A 83 7.66 -5.36 19.75
C GLU A 83 6.38 -5.04 20.52
N ALA A 84 5.41 -4.39 19.88
CA ALA A 84 4.10 -4.17 20.48
C ALA A 84 3.40 -5.49 20.85
N ALA A 85 3.55 -6.55 20.04
CA ALA A 85 2.97 -7.85 20.33
C ALA A 85 3.63 -8.51 21.55
N LYS A 86 4.94 -8.34 21.76
CA LYS A 86 5.62 -8.80 22.98
C LYS A 86 5.05 -8.14 24.23
N ARG A 87 4.69 -6.85 24.13
CA ARG A 87 4.06 -6.08 25.21
C ARG A 87 2.55 -6.36 25.37
N GLY A 88 2.00 -7.36 24.69
CA GLY A 88 0.56 -7.65 24.68
C GLY A 88 -0.29 -6.57 24.00
N GLY A 89 0.35 -5.63 23.31
CA GLY A 89 -0.25 -4.39 22.83
C GLY A 89 -0.92 -4.50 21.47
N VAL A 90 -0.90 -5.65 20.78
CA VAL A 90 -1.49 -5.84 19.43
C VAL A 90 -2.81 -6.61 19.50
N ASP A 91 -3.89 -5.93 19.12
CA ASP A 91 -5.23 -6.50 19.09
C ASP A 91 -5.60 -6.97 17.67
N LEU A 92 -5.87 -8.27 17.52
CA LEU A 92 -6.40 -8.88 16.30
C LEU A 92 -7.85 -9.37 16.47
N SER A 93 -8.54 -9.00 17.57
CA SER A 93 -9.94 -9.34 17.79
C SER A 93 -10.85 -8.75 16.70
N LEU A 94 -10.51 -7.56 16.20
CA LEU A 94 -11.12 -6.91 15.07
C LEU A 94 -10.04 -6.23 14.23
N VAL A 95 -10.04 -6.50 12.93
CA VAL A 95 -9.24 -5.78 11.95
C VAL A 95 -10.16 -5.09 10.95
N SER A 96 -9.96 -3.80 10.75
CA SER A 96 -10.72 -3.01 9.78
C SER A 96 -9.92 -2.91 8.48
N VAL A 97 -10.55 -3.22 7.34
CA VAL A 97 -9.96 -3.15 6.01
C VAL A 97 -10.68 -2.09 5.20
N ASP A 98 -9.89 -1.22 4.58
CA ASP A 98 -10.39 -0.25 3.62
C ASP A 98 -9.31 0.08 2.59
N SER A 99 -9.64 0.97 1.66
CA SER A 99 -8.70 1.51 0.71
C SER A 99 -8.80 3.02 0.63
N THR A 100 -7.74 3.68 0.17
CA THR A 100 -7.77 5.09 -0.14
C THR A 100 -7.08 5.38 -1.46
N THR A 101 -7.72 6.21 -2.28
CA THR A 101 -7.13 6.72 -3.51
C THR A 101 -6.24 7.91 -3.20
N VAL A 102 -5.07 7.93 -3.83
CA VAL A 102 -4.04 8.96 -3.69
C VAL A 102 -3.75 9.54 -5.05
N ARG A 103 -3.87 10.87 -5.18
CA ARG A 103 -3.48 11.59 -6.40
C ARG A 103 -1.97 11.54 -6.55
N ALA A 104 -1.52 11.25 -7.76
CA ALA A 104 -0.12 11.35 -8.13
C ALA A 104 0.14 12.73 -8.75
N HIS A 105 1.19 13.40 -8.31
CA HIS A 105 1.70 14.60 -8.97
C HIS A 105 2.12 14.25 -10.40
N HIS A 106 2.09 15.22 -11.32
CA HIS A 106 2.47 14.94 -12.72
C HIS A 106 3.91 14.43 -12.84
N ASP A 107 4.82 14.87 -11.96
CA ASP A 107 6.20 14.38 -11.90
C ASP A 107 6.32 12.90 -11.56
N ALA A 108 5.35 12.33 -10.82
CA ALA A 108 5.34 10.91 -10.49
C ALA A 108 5.10 10.03 -11.73
N ALA A 109 4.53 10.60 -12.80
CA ALA A 109 4.28 9.90 -14.05
C ALA A 109 5.55 9.59 -14.88
N GLY A 110 6.69 10.20 -14.50
CA GLY A 110 7.95 10.12 -15.24
C GLY A 110 8.89 8.99 -14.78
N MET A 111 8.37 7.83 -14.39
CA MET A 111 9.19 6.67 -14.01
C MET A 111 10.02 6.19 -15.21
N HIS A 112 11.34 6.16 -15.04
CA HIS A 112 12.26 5.61 -16.02
C HIS A 112 12.41 4.09 -15.80
N LEU A 113 12.39 3.34 -16.88
CA LEU A 113 12.61 1.89 -16.91
C LEU A 113 13.73 1.63 -17.92
N GLY A 114 14.64 0.70 -17.59
CA GLY A 114 15.66 0.23 -18.50
C GLY A 114 15.04 -0.27 -19.80
N GLN A 115 15.76 -0.12 -20.92
CA GLN A 115 15.24 -0.51 -22.23
C GLN A 115 14.93 -2.01 -22.29
N ASP A 116 15.76 -2.84 -21.66
CA ASP A 116 15.57 -4.27 -21.43
C ASP A 116 14.25 -4.56 -20.69
N VAL A 117 13.97 -3.85 -19.60
CA VAL A 117 12.75 -4.00 -18.81
C VAL A 117 11.53 -3.60 -19.63
N ILE A 118 11.61 -2.52 -20.41
CA ILE A 118 10.52 -2.08 -21.28
C ILE A 118 10.22 -3.15 -22.33
N THR A 119 11.24 -3.68 -23.00
CA THR A 119 11.07 -4.74 -24.01
C THR A 119 10.45 -6.00 -23.39
N ALA A 120 10.92 -6.42 -22.21
CA ALA A 120 10.34 -7.55 -21.49
C ALA A 120 8.85 -7.32 -21.14
N LEU A 121 8.49 -6.11 -20.71
CA LEU A 121 7.10 -5.73 -20.45
C LEU A 121 6.26 -5.66 -21.72
N GLU A 122 6.84 -5.27 -22.86
CA GLU A 122 6.17 -5.29 -24.17
C GLU A 122 5.81 -6.73 -24.56
N ASN A 123 6.76 -7.66 -24.47
CA ASN A 123 6.57 -9.08 -24.78
C ASN A 123 5.52 -9.72 -23.85
N ALA A 124 5.64 -9.51 -22.54
CA ALA A 124 4.68 -10.05 -21.57
C ALA A 124 3.24 -9.54 -21.82
N ALA A 125 3.09 -8.30 -22.28
CA ALA A 125 1.79 -7.74 -22.62
C ALA A 125 1.21 -8.35 -23.91
N GLU A 126 2.04 -8.82 -24.85
CA GLU A 126 1.60 -9.57 -26.04
C GLU A 126 1.10 -10.94 -25.66
N GLU A 127 1.85 -11.65 -24.83
CA GLU A 127 1.43 -12.95 -24.30
C GLU A 127 0.11 -12.85 -23.53
N GLU A 128 -0.05 -11.84 -22.67
CA GLU A 128 -1.30 -11.62 -21.93
C GLU A 128 -2.49 -11.36 -22.88
N LYS A 129 -2.27 -10.59 -23.96
CA LYS A 129 -3.28 -10.31 -24.98
C LYS A 129 -3.62 -11.56 -25.81
N ALA A 130 -2.62 -12.37 -26.16
CA ALA A 130 -2.81 -13.63 -26.88
C ALA A 130 -3.62 -14.64 -26.04
N ARG A 131 -3.31 -14.76 -24.74
CA ARG A 131 -4.08 -15.60 -23.79
C ARG A 131 -5.53 -15.13 -23.64
N GLN A 132 -5.78 -13.82 -23.64
CA GLN A 132 -7.15 -13.28 -23.58
C GLN A 132 -7.93 -13.50 -24.89
N LYS A 133 -7.26 -13.52 -26.04
CA LYS A 133 -7.89 -13.82 -27.33
C LYS A 133 -8.22 -15.30 -27.54
N GLY A 134 -7.49 -16.22 -26.90
CA GLY A 134 -7.77 -17.66 -26.98
C GLY A 134 -9.05 -18.13 -26.27
N GLY A 135 -9.92 -17.23 -25.83
CA GLY A 135 -11.18 -17.51 -25.12
C GLY A 135 -12.46 -17.17 -25.88
N ASP A 136 -12.39 -16.57 -27.08
CA ASP A 136 -13.52 -16.34 -27.96
C ASP A 136 -13.16 -16.80 -29.38
N SER A 137 -14.08 -17.54 -29.99
CA SER A 137 -13.98 -18.20 -31.29
C SER A 137 -13.71 -17.26 -32.46
N GLU A 138 -13.12 -17.88 -33.48
CA GLU A 138 -12.88 -17.42 -34.85
C GLU A 138 -13.88 -16.41 -35.40
N GLY A 139 -13.35 -15.43 -36.13
CA GLY A 139 -14.12 -14.62 -37.07
C GLY A 139 -14.06 -13.13 -36.78
N GLN A 140 -13.05 -12.46 -37.34
CA GLN A 140 -13.22 -11.21 -38.08
C GLN A 140 -11.90 -10.85 -38.78
N ASN A 141 -11.82 -11.23 -40.06
CA ASN A 141 -10.97 -10.56 -41.03
C ASN A 141 -11.45 -9.11 -41.17
N GLY A 142 -10.57 -8.18 -40.84
CA GLY A 142 -10.86 -6.75 -40.85
C GLY A 142 -9.63 -5.96 -41.32
N GLN A 143 -9.50 -5.88 -42.64
CA GLN A 143 -8.92 -4.81 -43.45
C GLN A 143 -7.63 -4.14 -42.96
N ASP A 144 -6.55 -4.46 -43.66
CA ASP A 144 -5.27 -3.75 -43.67
C ASP A 144 -5.46 -2.30 -44.14
N ALA A 145 -5.80 -1.41 -43.21
CA ALA A 145 -5.78 0.03 -43.42
C ALA A 145 -4.37 0.56 -43.12
N GLY A 146 -3.54 0.63 -44.17
CA GLY A 146 -2.21 1.21 -44.27
C GLY A 146 -1.59 1.79 -42.99
N THR A 147 -0.71 1.01 -42.36
CA THR A 147 0.14 1.48 -41.26
C THR A 147 1.39 2.17 -41.81
N GLY A 148 1.29 3.49 -42.02
CA GLY A 148 2.50 4.30 -42.25
C GLY A 148 3.45 4.25 -41.03
N PRO A 149 4.77 4.35 -41.23
CA PRO A 149 5.79 4.17 -40.18
C PRO A 149 5.60 5.11 -38.98
N GLU A 150 5.15 6.34 -39.21
CA GLU A 150 4.83 7.30 -38.14
C GLU A 150 3.70 6.79 -37.23
N ARG A 151 2.62 6.21 -37.78
CA ARG A 151 1.51 5.70 -36.95
C ARG A 151 1.95 4.53 -36.07
N GLU A 152 2.84 3.69 -36.56
CA GLU A 152 3.41 2.58 -35.77
C GLU A 152 4.30 3.10 -34.65
N GLU A 153 5.12 4.11 -34.92
CA GLU A 153 5.94 4.79 -33.92
C GLU A 153 5.07 5.42 -32.81
N TRP A 154 4.02 6.17 -33.18
CA TRP A 154 3.06 6.74 -32.24
C TRP A 154 2.38 5.67 -31.36
N ARG A 155 2.00 4.53 -31.95
CA ARG A 155 1.42 3.39 -31.21
C ARG A 155 2.43 2.81 -30.23
N ARG A 156 3.69 2.67 -30.63
CA ARG A 156 4.79 2.17 -29.77
C ARG A 156 5.05 3.10 -28.60
N VAL A 157 5.15 4.41 -28.83
CA VAL A 157 5.33 5.42 -27.76
C VAL A 157 4.20 5.35 -26.74
N ARG A 158 2.94 5.32 -27.21
CA ARG A 158 1.76 5.22 -26.35
C ARG A 158 1.73 3.92 -25.55
N ARG A 159 2.13 2.80 -26.16
CA ARG A 159 2.23 1.49 -25.50
C ARG A 159 3.26 1.51 -24.37
N ARG A 160 4.47 2.01 -24.65
CA ARG A 160 5.54 2.15 -23.65
C ARG A 160 5.11 3.05 -22.50
N GLN A 161 4.42 4.16 -22.79
CA GLN A 161 3.87 5.01 -21.74
C GLN A 161 2.86 4.28 -20.85
N LYS A 162 1.98 3.47 -21.44
CA LYS A 162 1.02 2.65 -20.69
C LYS A 162 1.72 1.61 -19.80
N LEU A 163 2.78 0.97 -20.30
CA LEU A 163 3.58 0.01 -19.53
C LEU A 163 4.30 0.67 -18.36
N ARG A 164 4.90 1.85 -18.57
CA ARG A 164 5.52 2.64 -17.49
C ARG A 164 4.51 2.98 -16.39
N LEU A 165 3.31 3.42 -16.75
CA LEU A 165 2.25 3.71 -15.78
C LEU A 165 1.78 2.44 -15.04
N LYS A 166 1.66 1.31 -15.74
CA LYS A 166 1.32 0.00 -15.13
C LYS A 166 2.40 -0.41 -14.11
N ALA A 167 3.67 -0.33 -14.49
CA ALA A 167 4.81 -0.63 -13.62
C ALA A 167 4.90 0.33 -12.42
N ALA A 168 4.58 1.62 -12.63
CA ALA A 168 4.52 2.61 -11.57
C ALA A 168 3.32 2.42 -10.61
N LEU A 169 2.41 1.48 -10.88
CA LEU A 169 1.12 1.35 -10.19
C LEU A 169 0.32 2.67 -10.21
N LEU A 170 0.33 3.33 -11.37
CA LEU A 170 -0.42 4.54 -11.64
C LEU A 170 -1.59 4.25 -12.58
N GLY A 171 -2.71 4.84 -12.24
CA GLY A 171 -4.00 4.60 -12.86
C GLY A 171 -4.73 5.89 -13.20
N ARG A 172 -5.42 5.93 -14.34
CA ARG A 172 -6.30 7.06 -14.65
C ARG A 172 -7.61 6.90 -13.89
N SER A 173 -7.98 7.94 -13.15
CA SER A 173 -9.30 8.09 -12.53
C SER A 173 -9.85 9.50 -12.84
N ARG A 174 -11.04 9.83 -12.33
CA ARG A 174 -11.63 11.17 -12.47
C ARG A 174 -10.71 12.30 -11.98
N GLY A 175 -9.81 12.00 -11.04
CA GLY A 175 -8.88 12.96 -10.45
C GLY A 175 -7.49 13.04 -11.10
N GLY A 176 -7.30 12.45 -12.29
CA GLY A 176 -6.01 12.36 -12.98
C GLY A 176 -5.29 11.04 -12.73
N GLN A 177 -3.96 11.08 -12.67
CA GLN A 177 -3.16 9.90 -12.32
C GLN A 177 -3.25 9.64 -10.81
N THR A 178 -3.51 8.39 -10.45
CA THR A 178 -3.80 7.98 -9.07
C THR A 178 -3.25 6.60 -8.77
N SER A 179 -2.89 6.38 -7.51
CA SER A 179 -2.69 5.05 -6.94
C SER A 179 -3.76 4.78 -5.89
N LYS A 180 -3.91 3.52 -5.51
CA LYS A 180 -4.81 3.09 -4.46
C LYS A 180 -4.04 2.29 -3.43
N VAL A 181 -4.18 2.68 -2.17
CA VAL A 181 -3.57 2.03 -1.01
C VAL A 181 -4.66 1.24 -0.31
N HIS A 182 -4.57 -0.09 -0.32
CA HIS A 182 -5.42 -0.97 0.47
C HIS A 182 -4.69 -1.28 1.77
N LEU A 183 -5.39 -1.19 2.89
CA LEU A 183 -4.75 -1.26 4.20
C LEU A 183 -5.62 -1.96 5.24
N ALA A 184 -4.95 -2.52 6.25
CA ALA A 184 -5.58 -3.09 7.43
C ALA A 184 -5.19 -2.27 8.67
N ALA A 185 -6.16 -2.01 9.53
CA ALA A 185 -6.00 -1.32 10.81
C ALA A 185 -6.41 -2.22 11.97
N ASP A 186 -5.73 -2.10 13.10
CA ASP A 186 -6.21 -2.62 14.38
C ASP A 186 -7.20 -1.65 15.07
N ARG A 187 -7.73 -2.05 16.23
CA ARG A 187 -8.66 -1.23 17.01
C ARG A 187 -8.07 0.10 17.51
N LYS A 188 -6.75 0.22 17.65
CA LYS A 188 -6.05 1.45 18.07
C LYS A 188 -5.77 2.41 16.90
N CYS A 189 -6.32 2.13 15.72
CA CYS A 189 -6.08 2.90 14.50
C CYS A 189 -4.58 2.90 14.12
N ARG A 190 -3.91 1.75 14.29
CA ARG A 190 -2.52 1.55 13.86
C ARG A 190 -2.49 0.64 12.62
N PRO A 191 -1.62 0.95 11.64
CA PRO A 191 -1.53 0.19 10.40
C PRO A 191 -0.86 -1.17 10.61
N LEU A 192 -1.44 -2.22 10.03
CA LEU A 192 -0.87 -3.57 10.04
C LEU A 192 -0.24 -3.94 8.68
N VAL A 193 -0.86 -3.53 7.58
CA VAL A 193 -0.50 -3.97 6.22
C VAL A 193 -0.83 -2.87 5.22
N PHE A 194 -0.02 -2.77 4.17
CA PHE A 194 -0.34 -2.04 2.95
C PHE A 194 -0.26 -2.94 1.71
N VAL A 195 -1.13 -2.67 0.74
CA VAL A 195 -1.04 -3.17 -0.64
C VAL A 195 -1.28 -1.98 -1.57
N LEU A 196 -0.31 -1.67 -2.42
CA LEU A 196 -0.42 -0.61 -3.40
C LEU A 196 -0.89 -1.19 -4.75
N THR A 197 -1.84 -0.51 -5.39
CA THR A 197 -2.29 -0.83 -6.75
C THR A 197 -2.48 0.45 -7.57
N ALA A 198 -2.65 0.31 -8.88
CA ALA A 198 -3.11 1.42 -9.72
C ALA A 198 -4.49 1.94 -9.30
N GLY A 199 -4.75 3.23 -9.47
CA GLY A 199 -5.94 3.90 -8.93
C GLY A 199 -7.29 3.34 -9.39
N GLN A 200 -7.38 2.79 -10.60
CA GLN A 200 -8.59 2.15 -11.12
C GLN A 200 -8.86 0.73 -10.58
N ALA A 201 -7.92 0.14 -9.83
CA ALA A 201 -8.09 -1.20 -9.30
C ALA A 201 -9.30 -1.26 -8.37
N ALA A 202 -10.13 -2.31 -8.52
CA ALA A 202 -11.27 -2.54 -7.63
C ALA A 202 -10.80 -2.97 -6.23
N ASP A 203 -11.60 -2.66 -5.21
CA ASP A 203 -11.24 -2.93 -3.82
C ASP A 203 -11.44 -4.41 -3.47
N SER A 204 -12.56 -4.99 -3.91
CA SER A 204 -12.93 -6.36 -3.56
C SER A 204 -11.83 -7.41 -3.87
N PRO A 205 -11.13 -7.39 -5.03
CA PRO A 205 -10.04 -8.33 -5.30
C PRO A 205 -8.83 -8.19 -4.36
N GLN A 206 -8.60 -7.00 -3.79
CA GLN A 206 -7.44 -6.72 -2.94
C GLN A 206 -7.66 -7.05 -1.46
N PHE A 207 -8.90 -7.36 -1.08
CA PHE A 207 -9.25 -7.78 0.28
C PHE A 207 -8.46 -9.00 0.77
N ILE A 208 -8.43 -10.07 -0.02
CA ILE A 208 -7.70 -11.30 0.34
C ILE A 208 -6.18 -11.05 0.36
N PRO A 209 -5.57 -10.39 -0.64
CA PRO A 209 -4.17 -9.95 -0.58
C PRO A 209 -3.80 -9.20 0.72
N VAL A 210 -4.61 -8.24 1.16
CA VAL A 210 -4.41 -7.52 2.43
C VAL A 210 -4.43 -8.48 3.61
N LEU A 211 -5.46 -9.33 3.73
CA LEU A 211 -5.57 -10.28 4.84
C LEU A 211 -4.47 -11.35 4.87
N LYS A 212 -3.93 -11.73 3.72
CA LYS A 212 -2.83 -12.71 3.62
C LYS A 212 -1.50 -12.15 4.12
N ARG A 213 -1.31 -10.82 4.04
CA ARG A 213 -0.11 -10.14 4.53
C ARG A 213 -0.13 -9.91 6.04
N ILE A 214 -1.28 -10.03 6.71
CA ILE A 214 -1.35 -9.86 8.17
C ILE A 214 -0.52 -10.96 8.84
N ARG A 215 0.54 -10.55 9.52
CA ARG A 215 1.43 -11.44 10.25
C ARG A 215 1.98 -10.73 11.48
N VAL A 216 1.42 -11.04 12.65
CA VAL A 216 1.92 -10.50 13.93
C VAL A 216 2.80 -11.57 14.57
N ARG A 217 4.11 -11.33 14.62
CA ARG A 217 5.06 -12.24 15.28
C ARG A 217 4.96 -12.07 16.79
N ALA A 218 4.95 -13.18 17.52
CA ALA A 218 5.01 -13.22 18.98
C ALA A 218 6.40 -13.71 19.41
N PRO A 219 6.80 -13.50 20.69
CA PRO A 219 8.07 -14.04 21.20
C PRO A 219 8.22 -15.56 20.98
N VAL A 220 7.11 -16.29 21.09
CA VAL A 220 7.08 -17.75 20.99
C VAL A 220 6.00 -18.20 20.00
N GLY A 221 6.34 -19.21 19.20
CA GLY A 221 5.39 -19.90 18.33
C GLY A 221 5.18 -19.28 16.95
N ARG A 222 4.20 -19.80 16.22
CA ARG A 222 3.89 -19.36 14.85
C ARG A 222 3.25 -17.96 14.88
N PRO A 223 3.62 -17.06 13.95
CA PRO A 223 2.99 -15.75 13.84
C PRO A 223 1.46 -15.82 13.73
N ARG A 224 0.78 -14.91 14.43
CA ARG A 224 -0.68 -14.76 14.38
C ARG A 224 -1.06 -14.12 13.05
N THR A 225 -1.77 -14.88 12.22
CA THR A 225 -2.19 -14.45 10.88
C THR A 225 -3.71 -14.30 10.74
N ARG A 226 -4.48 -14.74 11.75
CA ARG A 226 -5.94 -14.82 11.70
C ARG A 226 -6.57 -13.80 12.66
N PRO A 227 -7.23 -12.74 12.15
CA PRO A 227 -8.10 -11.89 12.94
C PRO A 227 -9.32 -12.65 13.48
N GLY A 228 -9.86 -12.25 14.64
CA GLY A 228 -11.12 -12.78 15.17
C GLY A 228 -12.32 -12.33 14.33
N ALA A 229 -12.33 -11.05 13.95
CA ALA A 229 -13.30 -10.45 13.07
C ALA A 229 -12.63 -9.51 12.06
N VAL A 230 -13.26 -9.34 10.89
CA VAL A 230 -12.85 -8.33 9.90
C VAL A 230 -14.03 -7.43 9.58
N ALA A 231 -13.84 -6.13 9.80
CA ALA A 231 -14.76 -5.08 9.37
C ALA A 231 -14.31 -4.51 8.02
N GLY A 232 -15.27 -4.19 7.16
CA GLY A 232 -14.98 -3.56 5.87
C GLY A 232 -16.24 -3.02 5.24
N ASP A 233 -16.07 -2.10 4.30
CA ASP A 233 -17.20 -1.58 3.54
C ASP A 233 -17.90 -2.68 2.74
N LYS A 234 -19.17 -2.42 2.43
CA LYS A 234 -20.04 -3.17 1.57
C LYS A 234 -19.42 -3.51 0.20
N ALA A 235 -18.48 -2.71 -0.30
CA ALA A 235 -17.69 -3.04 -1.49
C ALA A 235 -17.00 -4.41 -1.40
N TYR A 236 -16.62 -4.86 -0.20
CA TYR A 236 -15.93 -6.12 0.06
C TYR A 236 -16.85 -7.34 0.23
N SER A 237 -18.17 -7.17 0.07
CA SER A 237 -19.19 -8.22 0.31
C SER A 237 -19.21 -9.39 -0.69
N SER A 238 -18.23 -9.50 -1.59
CA SER A 238 -18.19 -10.54 -2.62
C SER A 238 -18.25 -11.96 -2.05
N ARG A 239 -18.82 -12.90 -2.81
CA ARG A 239 -18.92 -14.32 -2.42
C ARG A 239 -17.56 -14.94 -2.14
N GLY A 240 -16.54 -14.60 -2.94
CA GLY A 240 -15.17 -15.07 -2.75
C GLY A 240 -14.56 -14.59 -1.43
N ASN A 241 -14.74 -13.32 -1.08
CA ASN A 241 -14.27 -12.79 0.20
C ASN A 241 -14.99 -13.45 1.39
N ARG A 242 -16.30 -13.65 1.29
CA ARG A 242 -17.08 -14.36 2.33
C ARG A 242 -16.63 -15.81 2.49
N ALA A 243 -16.40 -16.52 1.38
CA ALA A 243 -15.92 -17.89 1.41
C ALA A 243 -14.53 -17.98 2.06
N HIS A 244 -13.62 -17.04 1.74
CA HIS A 244 -12.31 -16.94 2.37
C HIS A 244 -12.40 -16.75 3.89
N LEU A 245 -13.23 -15.80 4.35
CA LEU A 245 -13.43 -15.54 5.78
C LEU A 245 -14.01 -16.75 6.51
N ARG A 246 -15.01 -17.42 5.92
CA ARG A 246 -15.60 -18.65 6.49
C ARG A 246 -14.59 -19.78 6.57
N LYS A 247 -13.82 -20.04 5.50
CA LYS A 247 -12.77 -21.08 5.47
C LYS A 247 -11.71 -20.87 6.55
N ARG A 248 -11.44 -19.61 6.92
CA ARG A 248 -10.49 -19.27 7.98
C ARG A 248 -11.13 -19.13 9.36
N HIS A 249 -12.45 -19.29 9.49
CA HIS A 249 -13.23 -19.01 10.70
C HIS A 249 -13.01 -17.58 11.24
N ILE A 250 -13.09 -16.59 10.35
CA ILE A 250 -13.03 -15.17 10.67
C ILE A 250 -14.46 -14.60 10.62
N LYS A 251 -14.91 -13.92 11.69
CA LYS A 251 -16.22 -13.27 11.71
C LYS A 251 -16.25 -12.12 10.70
N ALA A 252 -17.20 -12.16 9.76
CA ALA A 252 -17.29 -11.18 8.68
C ALA A 252 -18.25 -10.04 9.06
N VAL A 253 -17.70 -8.89 9.45
CA VAL A 253 -18.43 -7.67 9.83
C VAL A 253 -18.51 -6.72 8.62
N ILE A 254 -19.13 -7.22 7.57
CA ILE A 254 -19.26 -6.52 6.29
C ILE A 254 -20.76 -6.47 5.95
N PRO A 255 -21.34 -5.33 5.53
CA PRO A 255 -22.73 -5.27 5.09
C PRO A 255 -22.94 -5.96 3.73
N GLU A 256 -24.15 -6.47 3.45
CA GLU A 256 -24.52 -7.05 2.15
C GLU A 256 -25.06 -5.98 1.19
N LYS A 257 -24.60 -5.94 -0.08
CA LYS A 257 -25.14 -5.03 -1.14
C LYS A 257 -26.66 -5.18 -1.27
N LYS A 258 -27.37 -4.07 -1.50
CA LYS A 258 -28.85 -4.08 -1.59
C LYS A 258 -29.29 -5.03 -2.72
N ASP A 259 -28.61 -4.96 -3.85
CA ASP A 259 -28.89 -5.81 -5.02
C ASP A 259 -28.53 -7.28 -4.76
N GLN A 260 -27.47 -7.55 -4.00
CA GLN A 260 -27.12 -8.92 -3.59
C GLN A 260 -28.22 -9.50 -2.69
N ALA A 261 -28.70 -8.73 -1.72
CA ALA A 261 -29.79 -9.14 -0.84
C ALA A 261 -31.09 -9.37 -1.62
N ALA A 262 -31.41 -8.50 -2.59
CA ALA A 262 -32.58 -8.63 -3.47
C ALA A 262 -32.47 -9.89 -4.34
N ASN A 263 -31.31 -10.11 -4.99
CA ASN A 263 -31.07 -11.29 -5.83
C ASN A 263 -31.09 -12.59 -5.01
N ARG A 264 -30.62 -12.54 -3.76
CA ARG A 264 -30.72 -13.66 -2.81
C ARG A 264 -32.18 -13.99 -2.52
N LYS A 265 -32.99 -12.99 -2.18
CA LYS A 265 -34.43 -13.15 -1.93
C LYS A 265 -35.16 -13.70 -3.16
N LYS A 266 -34.86 -13.17 -4.36
CA LYS A 266 -35.41 -13.67 -5.64
C LYS A 266 -35.09 -15.15 -5.90
N LYS A 267 -33.95 -15.64 -5.43
CA LYS A 267 -33.53 -17.06 -5.57
C LYS A 267 -34.17 -17.99 -4.53
N GLY A 268 -34.97 -17.49 -3.59
CA GLY A 268 -35.64 -18.30 -2.56
C GLY A 268 -34.65 -19.16 -1.77
N SER A 269 -34.97 -20.45 -1.61
CA SER A 269 -34.14 -21.43 -0.91
C SER A 269 -32.73 -21.58 -1.52
N ARG A 270 -32.59 -21.45 -2.84
CA ARG A 270 -31.31 -21.49 -3.57
C ARG A 270 -30.44 -20.24 -3.35
N GLY A 271 -31.00 -19.19 -2.74
CA GLY A 271 -30.28 -17.96 -2.42
C GLY A 271 -29.34 -18.08 -1.21
N GLY A 272 -29.62 -19.03 -0.31
CA GLY A 272 -28.87 -19.19 0.95
C GLY A 272 -29.30 -18.22 2.07
N ARG A 273 -28.70 -18.42 3.25
CA ARG A 273 -29.05 -17.71 4.50
C ARG A 273 -28.75 -16.20 4.42
N PRO A 274 -29.61 -15.34 4.98
CA PRO A 274 -29.32 -13.91 5.15
C PRO A 274 -28.01 -13.66 5.91
N VAL A 275 -27.31 -12.59 5.56
CA VAL A 275 -26.10 -12.17 6.27
C VAL A 275 -26.50 -11.40 7.53
N SER A 276 -26.18 -11.95 8.71
CA SER A 276 -26.26 -11.22 9.97
C SER A 276 -25.09 -10.24 10.10
N LEU A 277 -25.38 -8.96 10.28
CA LEU A 277 -24.37 -7.92 10.55
C LEU A 277 -24.38 -7.57 12.03
N ASP A 278 -23.23 -7.68 12.67
CA ASP A 278 -23.02 -7.16 14.02
C ASP A 278 -22.85 -5.63 13.94
N ALA A 279 -23.91 -4.90 14.27
CA ALA A 279 -23.93 -3.44 14.15
C ALA A 279 -22.93 -2.75 15.10
N ASN A 280 -22.67 -3.32 16.28
CA ASN A 280 -21.74 -2.75 17.24
C ASN A 280 -20.29 -2.90 16.75
N LEU A 281 -19.91 -4.09 16.29
CA LEU A 281 -18.59 -4.28 15.67
C LEU A 281 -18.45 -3.47 14.37
N TYR A 282 -19.53 -3.23 13.63
CA TYR A 282 -19.47 -2.46 12.39
C TYR A 282 -19.18 -0.97 12.64
N LYS A 283 -19.65 -0.39 13.76
CA LYS A 283 -19.30 0.98 14.17
C LYS A 283 -17.77 1.16 14.33
N GLU A 284 -17.08 0.12 14.78
CA GLU A 284 -15.63 0.13 14.95
C GLU A 284 -14.86 0.13 13.61
N ARG A 285 -15.53 -0.04 12.45
CA ARG A 285 -14.91 0.16 11.12
C ARG A 285 -14.26 1.54 11.00
N ASN A 286 -14.77 2.56 11.70
CA ASN A 286 -14.19 3.91 11.76
C ASN A 286 -12.67 3.93 12.10
N THR A 287 -12.15 2.89 12.74
CA THR A 287 -10.71 2.74 13.03
C THR A 287 -9.81 2.85 11.79
N VAL A 288 -10.20 2.26 10.66
CA VAL A 288 -9.41 2.37 9.41
C VAL A 288 -9.55 3.74 8.75
N GLU A 289 -10.70 4.38 8.86
CA GLU A 289 -10.92 5.74 8.34
C GLU A 289 -10.07 6.76 9.10
N ARG A 290 -10.05 6.65 10.44
CA ARG A 290 -9.17 7.46 11.29
C ARG A 290 -7.70 7.17 11.00
N LEU A 291 -7.32 5.92 10.73
CA LEU A 291 -5.96 5.59 10.30
C LEU A 291 -5.61 6.27 8.97
N ILE A 292 -6.49 6.21 7.96
CA ILE A 292 -6.27 6.89 6.67
C ILE A 292 -6.03 8.39 6.89
N ASN A 293 -6.81 9.03 7.76
CA ASN A 293 -6.61 10.43 8.12
C ASN A 293 -5.26 10.67 8.82
N LYS A 294 -4.85 9.80 9.76
CA LYS A 294 -3.52 9.85 10.40
C LYS A 294 -2.40 9.71 9.37
N LEU A 295 -2.53 8.84 8.38
CA LEU A 295 -1.53 8.66 7.32
C LEU A 295 -1.43 9.93 6.45
N LYS A 296 -2.57 10.46 6.02
CA LYS A 296 -2.67 11.65 5.15
C LYS A 296 -2.33 12.98 5.83
N ALA A 297 -2.10 12.98 7.15
CA ALA A 297 -1.51 14.14 7.84
C ALA A 297 -0.11 14.48 7.31
N TRP A 298 0.59 13.52 6.68
CA TRP A 298 1.83 13.76 5.94
C TRP A 298 1.52 14.04 4.48
N ARG A 299 1.91 15.22 4.00
CA ARG A 299 1.56 15.71 2.65
C ARG A 299 2.13 14.81 1.54
N GLY A 300 3.35 14.30 1.70
CA GLY A 300 3.98 13.36 0.77
C GLY A 300 3.33 11.97 0.77
N ILE A 301 2.43 11.68 1.71
CA ILE A 301 1.57 10.49 1.71
C ILE A 301 0.20 10.82 1.12
N ALA A 302 -0.35 11.99 1.44
CA ALA A 302 -1.64 12.46 0.91
C ALA A 302 -1.63 12.69 -0.60
N ILE A 303 -0.48 13.13 -1.15
CA ILE A 303 -0.21 13.27 -2.57
C ILE A 303 1.07 12.48 -2.87
N ARG A 304 1.01 11.59 -3.87
CA ARG A 304 2.16 10.82 -4.31
C ARG A 304 3.03 11.65 -5.24
N TYR A 305 4.22 12.00 -4.80
CA TYR A 305 5.26 12.61 -5.64
C TYR A 305 6.25 11.57 -6.18
N ASP A 306 6.35 10.43 -5.53
CA ASP A 306 7.30 9.37 -5.87
C ASP A 306 6.97 8.66 -7.18
N LYS A 307 7.98 8.56 -8.06
CA LYS A 307 7.87 7.92 -9.36
C LYS A 307 7.68 6.40 -9.26
N THR A 308 8.42 5.74 -8.36
CA THR A 308 8.37 4.29 -8.21
C THR A 308 7.40 3.86 -7.10
N PRO A 309 6.74 2.70 -7.24
CA PRO A 309 5.85 2.18 -6.20
C PRO A 309 6.61 1.89 -4.90
N ASP A 310 7.85 1.41 -4.98
CA ASP A 310 8.67 1.04 -3.82
C ASP A 310 9.03 2.25 -2.98
N SER A 311 9.35 3.39 -3.61
CA SER A 311 9.59 4.64 -2.87
C SER A 311 8.35 5.10 -2.14
N TYR A 312 7.18 5.00 -2.77
CA TYR A 312 5.93 5.41 -2.15
C TYR A 312 5.52 4.46 -1.00
N LEU A 313 5.71 3.15 -1.19
CA LEU A 313 5.50 2.13 -0.14
C LEU A 313 6.45 2.33 1.05
N ALA A 314 7.72 2.64 0.80
CA ALA A 314 8.67 2.98 1.86
C ALA A 314 8.21 4.20 2.68
N GLY A 315 7.66 5.23 2.03
CA GLY A 315 7.03 6.37 2.71
C GLY A 315 5.82 5.97 3.56
N LEU A 316 4.97 5.09 3.06
CA LEU A 316 3.82 4.55 3.82
C LEU A 316 4.28 3.76 5.05
N HIS A 317 5.28 2.89 4.89
CA HIS A 317 5.88 2.13 5.98
C HIS A 317 6.58 3.03 7.00
N LEU A 318 7.26 4.09 6.56
CA LEU A 318 7.84 5.10 7.45
C LEU A 318 6.76 5.80 8.27
N ARG A 319 5.70 6.30 7.61
CA ARG A 319 4.60 6.97 8.32
C ARG A 319 3.92 6.03 9.30
N ALA A 320 3.72 4.77 8.90
CA ALA A 320 3.16 3.73 9.74
C ALA A 320 4.03 3.45 10.98
N SER A 321 5.35 3.34 10.78
CA SER A 321 6.32 3.16 11.85
C SER A 321 6.26 4.31 12.86
N MET A 322 6.17 5.56 12.38
CA MET A 322 5.99 6.72 13.28
C MET A 322 4.67 6.72 14.06
N ILE A 323 3.62 6.06 13.56
CA ILE A 323 2.36 5.89 14.32
C ILE A 323 2.56 4.87 15.44
N TRP A 324 3.26 3.76 15.15
CA TRP A 324 3.58 2.73 16.13
C TRP A 324 4.54 3.21 17.21
N ILE A 325 5.63 3.88 16.84
CA ILE A 325 6.63 4.41 17.77
C ILE A 325 5.96 5.33 18.79
N LYS A 326 5.11 6.26 18.34
CA LYS A 326 4.38 7.17 19.25
C LYS A 326 3.47 6.46 20.25
N ASP A 327 2.84 5.36 19.83
CA ASP A 327 2.01 4.56 20.74
C ASP A 327 2.88 3.77 21.73
N LEU A 328 4.01 3.23 21.28
CA LEU A 328 4.96 2.48 22.11
C LEU A 328 5.69 3.34 23.14
N THR A 329 6.04 4.57 22.80
CA THR A 329 6.70 5.52 23.72
C THR A 329 5.74 6.15 24.72
N TRP A 330 4.46 6.27 24.36
CA TRP A 330 3.43 6.77 25.28
C TRP A 330 3.05 5.76 26.35
N ILE A 331 3.13 4.45 26.07
CA ILE A 331 2.82 3.37 27.03
C ILE A 331 3.92 3.23 28.11
N THR A 332 5.13 3.71 27.84
CA THR A 332 6.27 3.62 28.77
C THR A 332 6.35 4.75 29.80
N HIS A 333 5.39 5.68 29.80
CA HIS A 333 5.27 6.77 30.78
C HIS A 333 3.93 6.69 31.51
#